data_AF-A0A0D8BJV3-F1
#
_entry.id   AF-A0A0D8BJV3-F1
#
_cell.length_a   1.000
_cell.length_b   1.000
_cell.length_c   1.000
_cell.angle_alpha   90.00
_cell.angle_beta   90.00
_cell.angle_gamma   90.00
#
_symmetry.space_group_name_H-M   'P 1'
#
loop_
_entity.id
_entity.type
_entity.pdbx_description
1 polymer ?
#
loop_
_entity_poly.entity_id
_entity_poly.type
_entity_poly.pdbx_seq_one_letter_code
_entity_poly.pdbx_strand_id
1 'polypeptide(L)'
;MGGLALAHRLDLPVLPDPCRARPARCPARPPRRWLPERPAGTVTAAPGPSPLTETEVAHRRATAALAAGRDDLKQLHELWATYNVRYYGGAMAPPYILLDEPSVPRRYGQFAARGGLGGRGQIMIRPSLLAGTHPHLRDADETTRRRFVADVLLHESIHQWQHEVAGRTDRGYHGHGPAFRDRANEIGAALGLPPVRTAKRRGPDADLPSCAQWPHCVRPVDHYAGSYVPASGDTDLIAQIIETTTHAAALWEQLGPHDLDDLDVNTACEISAVLARHAVATGGFTHVLKRQRNPGKTRPRSSGDPLNTTSRTSR
;
A
#
# COMPACT_ATOMS: atom_id res chain seq x y z
N MET A 1 26.01 -26.29 -51.42
CA MET A 1 27.00 -27.12 -50.70
C MET A 1 26.78 -26.89 -49.22
N GLY A 2 26.39 -27.94 -48.52
CA GLY A 2 25.92 -27.88 -47.13
C GLY A 2 27.01 -28.05 -46.09
N GLY A 3 26.67 -27.66 -44.86
CA GLY A 3 27.43 -27.95 -43.64
C GLY A 3 26.47 -28.01 -42.46
N LEU A 4 25.86 -29.19 -42.26
CA LEU A 4 25.05 -29.55 -41.10
C LEU A 4 25.99 -29.87 -39.93
N ALA A 5 25.88 -29.12 -38.83
CA ALA A 5 26.56 -29.43 -37.58
C ALA A 5 25.71 -30.44 -36.78
N LEU A 6 26.18 -31.68 -36.68
CA LEU A 6 25.66 -32.69 -35.76
C LEU A 6 26.12 -32.36 -34.33
N ALA A 7 25.17 -32.08 -33.44
CA ALA A 7 25.40 -32.10 -32.00
C ALA A 7 25.19 -33.54 -31.48
N HIS A 8 26.27 -34.16 -31.02
CA HIS A 8 26.22 -35.44 -30.32
C HIS A 8 25.55 -35.26 -28.95
N ARG A 9 24.40 -35.91 -28.78
CA ARG A 9 23.71 -36.06 -27.49
C ARG A 9 24.40 -37.19 -26.73
N LEU A 10 25.04 -36.87 -25.60
CA LEU A 10 25.56 -37.86 -24.67
C LEU A 10 24.41 -38.33 -23.77
N ASP A 11 24.03 -39.59 -23.89
CA ASP A 11 23.11 -40.27 -22.97
C ASP A 11 23.82 -40.49 -21.63
N LEU A 12 23.44 -39.71 -20.62
CA LEU A 12 23.82 -39.95 -19.24
C LEU A 12 22.76 -40.83 -18.56
N PRO A 13 23.17 -41.84 -17.77
CA PRO A 13 22.23 -42.68 -17.04
C PRO A 13 21.47 -41.87 -15.98
N VAL A 14 20.14 -42.04 -15.98
CA VAL A 14 19.25 -41.49 -14.95
C VAL A 14 19.53 -42.20 -13.63
N LEU A 15 20.17 -41.49 -12.69
CA LEU A 15 20.31 -41.96 -11.33
C LEU A 15 18.95 -41.89 -10.60
N PRO A 16 18.59 -42.91 -9.80
CA PRO A 16 17.36 -42.89 -9.03
C PRO A 16 17.40 -41.76 -7.99
N ASP A 17 16.29 -41.01 -7.93
CA ASP A 17 16.05 -39.89 -7.04
C ASP A 17 16.04 -40.34 -5.56
N PRO A 18 17.02 -39.93 -4.73
CA PRO A 18 17.11 -40.36 -3.33
C PRO A 18 16.05 -39.71 -2.41
N CYS A 19 15.13 -38.89 -2.91
CA CYS A 19 14.22 -38.10 -2.08
C CYS A 19 12.86 -38.76 -1.73
N ARG A 20 12.68 -40.09 -1.89
CA ARG A 20 11.43 -40.79 -1.49
C ARG A 20 11.43 -41.44 -0.11
N ALA A 21 12.34 -41.07 0.79
CA ALA A 21 12.21 -41.40 2.21
C ALA A 21 11.36 -40.33 2.91
N ARG A 22 10.05 -40.59 3.10
CA ARG A 22 9.21 -39.78 4.00
C ARG A 22 9.83 -39.81 5.40
N PRO A 23 10.26 -38.66 5.98
CA PRO A 23 10.67 -38.65 7.37
C PRO A 23 9.46 -39.03 8.24
N ALA A 24 9.72 -39.86 9.25
CA ALA A 24 8.75 -40.19 10.29
C ALA A 24 8.10 -38.91 10.82
N ARG A 25 6.76 -38.93 10.97
CA ARG A 25 5.98 -37.79 11.45
C ARG A 25 6.63 -37.20 12.70
N CYS A 26 7.03 -35.94 12.65
CA CYS A 26 7.43 -35.21 13.85
C CYS A 26 6.30 -35.33 14.88
N PRO A 27 6.61 -35.61 16.16
CA PRO A 27 5.61 -35.62 17.21
C PRO A 27 4.88 -34.27 17.22
N ALA A 28 3.55 -34.33 17.36
CA ALA A 28 2.71 -33.15 17.42
C ALA A 28 3.28 -32.18 18.45
N ARG A 29 3.58 -30.95 18.01
CA ARG A 29 4.01 -29.87 18.90
C ARG A 29 2.92 -29.73 19.97
N PRO A 30 3.24 -29.77 21.27
CA PRO A 30 2.25 -29.56 22.31
C PRO A 30 1.56 -28.21 22.06
N PRO A 31 0.24 -28.10 22.33
CA PRO A 31 -0.48 -26.85 22.18
C PRO A 31 0.28 -25.77 22.97
N ARG A 32 0.57 -24.64 22.31
CA ARG A 32 1.20 -23.49 22.98
C ARG A 32 0.32 -23.15 24.18
N ARG A 33 0.83 -23.42 25.38
CA ARG A 33 0.21 -22.97 26.63
C ARG A 33 0.10 -21.46 26.53
N TRP A 34 -1.13 -20.96 26.43
CA TRP A 34 -1.42 -19.54 26.47
C TRP A 34 -0.88 -19.01 27.80
N LEU A 35 0.27 -18.35 27.75
CA LEU A 35 0.76 -17.60 28.89
C LEU A 35 -0.20 -16.42 29.05
N PRO A 36 -0.67 -16.12 30.29
CA PRO A 36 -1.48 -14.94 30.53
C PRO A 36 -0.75 -13.71 29.98
N GLU A 37 -1.49 -12.85 29.29
CA GLU A 37 -0.96 -11.63 28.70
C GLU A 37 -0.17 -10.88 29.77
N ARG A 38 1.12 -10.66 29.51
CA ARG A 38 1.94 -9.80 30.37
C ARG A 38 1.19 -8.48 30.49
N PRO A 39 0.93 -7.96 31.71
CA PRO A 39 0.30 -6.66 31.87
C PRO A 39 1.08 -5.66 31.02
N ALA A 40 0.36 -4.84 30.26
CA ALA A 40 0.92 -3.87 29.34
C ALA A 40 1.79 -2.88 30.13
N GLY A 41 3.04 -3.28 30.36
CA GLY A 41 4.04 -2.41 30.96
C GLY A 41 4.12 -1.17 30.09
N THR A 42 4.17 -0.01 30.72
CA THR A 42 4.28 1.29 30.07
C THR A 42 5.46 1.23 29.10
N VAL A 43 5.18 1.00 27.82
CA VAL A 43 6.21 1.00 26.78
C VAL A 43 6.56 2.47 26.60
N THR A 44 7.61 2.91 27.28
CA THR A 44 8.20 4.23 27.04
C THR A 44 8.52 4.29 25.55
N ALA A 45 7.82 5.16 24.82
CA ALA A 45 8.05 5.33 23.40
C ALA A 45 9.53 5.63 23.19
N ALA A 46 10.19 4.83 22.34
CA ALA A 46 11.58 5.13 21.98
C ALA A 46 11.63 6.56 21.45
N PRO A 47 12.65 7.37 21.82
CA PRO A 47 12.76 8.73 21.34
C PRO A 47 12.70 8.70 19.81
N GLY A 48 11.86 9.58 19.25
CA GLY A 48 11.75 9.75 17.81
C GLY A 48 13.10 10.09 17.18
N PRO A 49 13.26 9.87 15.87
CA PRO A 49 14.46 10.30 15.18
C PRO A 49 14.68 11.80 15.35
N SER A 50 15.91 12.21 15.64
CA SER A 50 16.26 13.63 15.70
C SER A 50 15.91 14.31 14.36
N PRO A 51 15.51 15.59 14.37
CA PRO A 51 15.31 16.35 13.14
C PRO A 51 16.54 16.34 12.23
N LEU A 52 16.34 16.57 10.93
CA LEU A 52 17.44 16.80 10.00
C LEU A 52 18.15 18.11 10.33
N THR A 53 19.48 18.11 10.30
CA THR A 53 20.27 19.34 10.40
C THR A 53 20.20 20.11 9.08
N GLU A 54 20.42 21.42 9.12
CA GLU A 54 20.47 22.26 7.91
C GLU A 54 21.54 21.77 6.93
N THR A 55 22.70 21.33 7.42
CA THR A 55 23.77 20.76 6.61
C THR A 55 23.33 19.50 5.86
N GLU A 56 22.58 18.60 6.52
CA GLU A 56 22.04 17.41 5.86
C GLU A 56 21.02 17.77 4.78
N VAL A 57 20.12 18.72 5.06
CA VAL A 57 19.14 19.20 4.07
C VAL A 57 19.83 19.85 2.88
N ALA A 58 20.83 20.70 3.12
CA ALA A 58 21.60 21.35 2.07
C ALA A 58 22.35 20.33 1.20
N HIS A 59 23.00 19.34 1.81
CA HIS A 59 23.69 18.28 1.08
C HIS A 59 22.74 17.47 0.19
N ARG A 60 21.56 17.08 0.70
CA ARG A 60 20.55 16.37 -0.10
C ARG A 60 20.05 17.20 -1.29
N ARG A 61 19.85 18.50 -1.12
CA ARG A 61 19.49 19.42 -2.22
C ARG A 61 20.59 19.48 -3.27
N ALA A 62 21.86 19.55 -2.84
CA ALA A 62 23.00 19.53 -3.76
C ALA A 62 23.06 18.21 -4.54
N THR A 63 22.83 17.06 -3.89
CA THR A 63 22.77 15.77 -4.58
C THR A 63 21.62 15.70 -5.60
N ALA A 64 20.43 16.19 -5.23
CA ALA A 64 19.30 16.27 -6.15
C ALA A 64 19.60 17.17 -7.37
N ALA A 65 20.38 18.25 -7.20
CA ALA A 65 20.83 19.09 -8.31
C ALA A 65 21.81 18.37 -9.24
N LEU A 66 22.74 17.57 -8.68
CA LEU A 66 23.69 16.77 -9.48
C LEU A 66 22.99 15.68 -10.31
N ALA A 67 21.82 15.21 -9.87
CA ALA A 67 21.01 14.27 -10.64
C ALA A 67 20.50 14.84 -11.98
N ALA A 68 20.58 16.16 -12.20
CA ALA A 68 20.17 16.79 -13.45
C ALA A 68 20.91 16.29 -14.70
N GLY A 69 22.11 15.70 -14.55
CA GLY A 69 22.84 15.07 -15.64
C GLY A 69 22.36 13.67 -16.02
N ARG A 70 21.33 13.13 -15.34
CA ARG A 70 20.76 11.80 -15.59
C ARG A 70 19.23 11.89 -15.65
N ASP A 71 18.67 11.79 -16.85
CA ASP A 71 17.24 12.02 -17.11
C ASP A 71 16.31 11.24 -16.18
N ASP A 72 16.59 9.95 -15.94
CA ASP A 72 15.77 9.14 -15.03
C ASP A 72 15.80 9.66 -13.59
N LEU A 73 16.97 10.03 -13.06
CA LEU A 73 17.08 10.54 -11.69
C LEU A 73 16.46 11.93 -11.57
N LYS A 74 16.65 12.78 -12.58
CA LYS A 74 15.99 14.08 -12.67
C LYS A 74 14.46 13.92 -12.59
N GLN A 75 13.89 13.05 -13.41
CA GLN A 75 12.45 12.78 -13.42
C GLN A 75 11.96 12.24 -12.07
N LEU A 76 12.72 11.34 -11.43
CA LEU A 76 12.37 10.80 -10.11
C LEU A 76 12.36 11.89 -9.03
N HIS A 77 13.31 12.82 -9.06
CA HIS A 77 13.34 13.94 -8.12
C HIS A 77 12.18 14.93 -8.35
N GLU A 78 11.86 15.24 -9.61
CA GLU A 78 10.70 16.09 -9.96
C GLU A 78 9.38 15.45 -9.52
N LEU A 79 9.24 14.14 -9.73
CA LEU A 79 8.07 13.39 -9.31
C LEU A 79 7.96 13.32 -7.77
N TRP A 80 9.07 13.03 -7.09
CA TRP A 80 9.12 13.08 -5.63
C TRP A 80 8.71 14.46 -5.10
N ALA A 81 9.21 15.54 -5.69
CA ALA A 81 8.88 16.90 -5.26
C ALA A 81 7.38 17.18 -5.43
N THR A 82 6.80 16.73 -6.54
CA THR A 82 5.36 16.79 -6.81
C THR A 82 4.57 16.04 -5.73
N TYR A 83 4.98 14.82 -5.38
CA TYR A 83 4.35 14.04 -4.32
C TYR A 83 4.47 14.73 -2.96
N ASN A 84 5.65 15.24 -2.61
CA ASN A 84 5.89 15.94 -1.35
C ASN A 84 4.93 17.11 -1.17
N VAL A 85 4.80 17.96 -2.19
CA VAL A 85 3.85 19.09 -2.17
C VAL A 85 2.40 18.58 -2.07
N ARG A 86 2.02 17.65 -2.95
CA ARG A 86 0.61 17.24 -3.11
C ARG A 86 0.06 16.42 -1.95
N TYR A 87 0.85 15.50 -1.40
CA TYR A 87 0.38 14.49 -0.44
C TYR A 87 0.96 14.65 0.96
N TYR A 88 2.02 15.44 1.12
CA TYR A 88 2.74 15.60 2.38
C TYR A 88 2.91 17.07 2.78
N GLY A 89 2.29 18.02 2.06
CA GLY A 89 2.32 19.45 2.38
C GLY A 89 3.71 20.08 2.30
N GLY A 90 4.63 19.49 1.53
CA GLY A 90 6.02 19.95 1.44
C GLY A 90 6.85 19.69 2.70
N ALA A 91 6.39 18.83 3.60
CA ALA A 91 7.00 18.64 4.93
C ALA A 91 8.31 17.81 4.93
N MET A 92 8.60 17.07 3.85
CA MET A 92 9.81 16.24 3.77
C MET A 92 10.98 16.98 3.11
N ALA A 93 12.21 16.63 3.47
CA ALA A 93 13.40 17.08 2.76
C ALA A 93 13.64 16.20 1.51
N PRO A 94 14.25 16.70 0.42
CA PRO A 94 14.61 15.86 -0.73
C PRO A 94 15.41 14.64 -0.27
N PRO A 95 15.12 13.40 -0.69
CA PRO A 95 15.89 12.20 -0.33
C PRO A 95 17.10 12.05 -1.25
N TYR A 96 18.02 11.16 -0.90
CA TYR A 96 18.95 10.61 -1.89
C TYR A 96 18.23 9.55 -2.71
N ILE A 97 18.04 9.77 -4.02
CA ILE A 97 17.46 8.76 -4.91
C ILE A 97 18.57 8.07 -5.68
N LEU A 98 18.68 6.75 -5.53
CA LEU A 98 19.67 5.92 -6.23
C LEU A 98 18.98 4.87 -7.09
N LEU A 99 19.53 4.62 -8.27
CA LEU A 99 19.21 3.45 -9.08
C LEU A 99 20.16 2.32 -8.67
N ASP A 100 19.75 1.51 -7.69
CA ASP A 100 20.55 0.44 -7.10
C ASP A 100 19.65 -0.70 -6.59
N GLU A 101 20.26 -1.85 -6.33
CA GLU A 101 19.62 -3.07 -5.86
C GLU A 101 19.20 -2.95 -4.38
N PRO A 102 17.91 -3.11 -4.05
CA PRO A 102 17.47 -3.23 -2.67
C PRO A 102 18.13 -4.40 -1.94
N SER A 103 18.22 -4.33 -0.61
CA SER A 103 18.88 -5.38 0.21
C SER A 103 18.18 -6.74 0.18
N VAL A 104 16.93 -6.78 -0.32
CA VAL A 104 16.16 -8.01 -0.50
C VAL A 104 15.79 -8.10 -1.99
N PRO A 105 16.17 -9.19 -2.69
CA PRO A 105 15.97 -9.31 -4.15
C PRO A 105 14.52 -9.16 -4.62
N ARG A 106 13.55 -9.47 -3.76
CA ARG A 106 12.11 -9.41 -4.08
C ARG A 106 11.52 -7.99 -4.01
N ARG A 107 12.28 -6.99 -3.57
CA ARG A 107 11.80 -5.61 -3.43
C ARG A 107 12.03 -4.82 -4.73
N TYR A 108 11.05 -3.98 -5.05
CA TYR A 108 11.12 -3.02 -6.16
C TYR A 108 11.89 -1.75 -5.78
N GLY A 109 11.72 -1.32 -4.54
CA GLY A 109 12.42 -0.19 -3.96
C GLY A 109 12.71 -0.41 -2.48
N GLN A 110 13.42 0.53 -1.89
CA GLN A 110 13.71 0.54 -0.47
C GLN A 110 14.05 1.93 0.03
N PHE A 111 13.33 2.37 1.05
CA PHE A 111 13.75 3.45 1.91
C PHE A 111 14.72 2.96 3.00
N ALA A 112 15.79 3.72 3.21
CA ALA A 112 16.75 3.53 4.28
C ALA A 112 16.91 4.83 5.08
N ALA A 113 16.66 4.74 6.39
CA ALA A 113 16.83 5.84 7.33
C ALA A 113 18.25 6.40 7.33
N ARG A 114 19.25 5.52 7.20
CA ARG A 114 20.65 5.84 6.94
C ARG A 114 21.10 5.09 5.71
N GLY A 115 21.55 5.84 4.72
CA GLY A 115 22.03 5.34 3.44
C GLY A 115 23.47 4.86 3.48
N GLY A 116 23.91 4.22 2.39
CA GLY A 116 25.30 3.79 2.21
C GLY A 116 26.29 4.96 2.07
N LEU A 117 25.79 6.13 1.68
CA LEU A 117 26.58 7.37 1.57
C LEU A 117 26.73 8.10 2.93
N GLY A 118 26.34 7.48 4.04
CA GLY A 118 26.38 8.08 5.38
C GLY A 118 25.28 9.11 5.67
N GLY A 119 24.59 9.60 4.64
CA GLY A 119 23.46 10.51 4.79
C GLY A 119 22.17 9.81 5.26
N ARG A 120 21.24 10.58 5.84
CA ARG A 120 19.90 10.09 6.16
C ARG A 120 18.97 10.14 4.95
N GLY A 121 17.91 9.33 4.94
CA GLY A 121 16.80 9.43 3.97
C GLY A 121 17.19 9.06 2.53
N GLN A 122 17.57 7.81 2.32
CA GLN A 122 17.90 7.25 1.00
C GLN A 122 16.73 6.43 0.47
N ILE A 123 16.35 6.64 -0.79
CA ILE A 123 15.41 5.80 -1.55
C ILE A 123 16.21 5.11 -2.65
N MET A 124 16.17 3.78 -2.68
CA MET A 124 16.73 2.96 -3.75
C MET A 124 15.59 2.45 -4.63
N ILE A 125 15.77 2.54 -5.95
CA ILE A 125 14.86 1.97 -6.93
C ILE A 125 15.66 1.01 -7.81
N ARG A 126 15.13 -0.20 -7.96
CA ARG A 126 15.76 -1.26 -8.73
C ARG A 126 15.91 -0.86 -10.22
N PRO A 127 17.13 -0.85 -10.80
CA PRO A 127 17.35 -0.42 -12.18
C PRO A 127 16.61 -1.27 -13.23
N SER A 128 16.44 -2.57 -12.98
CA SER A 128 15.76 -3.48 -13.91
C SER A 128 14.29 -3.13 -14.16
N LEU A 129 13.66 -2.32 -13.29
CA LEU A 129 12.31 -1.79 -13.52
C LEU A 129 12.29 -0.79 -14.67
N LEU A 130 13.28 0.12 -14.73
CA LEU A 130 13.41 1.11 -15.81
C LEU A 130 13.88 0.45 -17.12
N ALA A 131 14.80 -0.51 -17.00
CA ALA A 131 15.33 -1.26 -18.15
C ALA A 131 14.33 -2.26 -18.75
N GLY A 132 13.23 -2.58 -18.06
CA GLY A 132 12.25 -3.57 -18.54
C GLY A 132 12.74 -5.00 -18.45
N THR A 133 13.76 -5.26 -17.64
CA THR A 133 14.32 -6.60 -17.44
C THR A 133 13.83 -7.27 -16.16
N HIS A 134 12.97 -6.59 -15.39
CA HIS A 134 12.39 -7.14 -14.17
C HIS A 134 11.32 -8.21 -14.48
N PRO A 135 11.36 -9.41 -13.89
CA PRO A 135 10.45 -10.52 -14.24
C PRO A 135 8.95 -10.25 -13.98
N HIS A 136 8.64 -9.24 -13.16
CA HIS A 136 7.27 -8.82 -12.84
C HIS A 136 6.73 -7.72 -13.76
N LEU A 137 7.52 -7.22 -14.71
CA LEU A 137 7.10 -6.23 -15.73
C LEU A 137 7.40 -6.80 -17.11
N ARG A 138 6.50 -7.65 -17.61
CA ARG A 138 6.67 -8.34 -18.90
C ARG A 138 6.13 -7.48 -20.02
N ASP A 139 6.91 -7.34 -21.10
CA ASP A 139 6.52 -6.60 -22.31
C ASP A 139 6.06 -5.16 -22.04
N ALA A 140 6.46 -4.58 -20.90
CA ALA A 140 6.09 -3.23 -20.52
C ALA A 140 6.80 -2.23 -21.42
N ASP A 141 6.06 -1.36 -22.09
CA ASP A 141 6.62 -0.21 -22.78
C ASP A 141 7.24 0.79 -21.78
N GLU A 142 7.99 1.77 -22.28
CA GLU A 142 8.67 2.74 -21.42
C GLU A 142 7.69 3.51 -20.52
N THR A 143 6.54 3.91 -21.07
CA THR A 143 5.49 4.62 -20.33
C THR A 143 4.99 3.80 -19.14
N THR A 144 4.70 2.53 -19.35
CA THR A 144 4.20 1.59 -18.34
C THR A 144 5.26 1.35 -17.27
N ARG A 145 6.53 1.16 -17.67
CA ARG A 145 7.65 1.04 -16.72
C ARG A 145 7.80 2.28 -15.86
N ARG A 146 7.71 3.48 -16.46
CA ARG A 146 7.78 4.75 -15.73
C ARG A 146 6.61 4.93 -14.77
N ARG A 147 5.38 4.53 -15.14
CA ARG A 147 4.22 4.50 -14.21
C ARG A 147 4.45 3.55 -13.04
N PHE A 148 4.97 2.36 -13.29
CA PHE A 148 5.27 1.41 -12.24
C PHE A 148 6.32 1.94 -11.27
N VAL A 149 7.42 2.49 -11.80
CA VAL A 149 8.49 3.10 -10.99
C VAL A 149 7.97 4.33 -10.21
N ALA A 150 7.08 5.13 -10.79
CA ALA A 150 6.44 6.24 -10.11
C ALA A 150 5.64 5.80 -8.88
N ASP A 151 4.97 4.64 -8.95
CA ASP A 151 4.25 4.04 -7.84
C ASP A 151 5.18 3.44 -6.77
N VAL A 152 6.30 2.84 -7.19
CA VAL A 152 7.36 2.39 -6.26
C VAL A 152 7.91 3.60 -5.49
N LEU A 153 8.22 4.70 -6.17
CA LEU A 153 8.69 5.93 -5.54
C LEU A 153 7.66 6.49 -4.55
N LEU A 154 6.37 6.46 -4.91
CA LEU A 154 5.29 6.91 -4.03
C LEU A 154 5.21 6.05 -2.76
N HIS A 155 5.35 4.73 -2.89
CA HIS A 155 5.42 3.80 -1.75
C HIS A 155 6.60 4.14 -0.82
N GLU A 156 7.80 4.28 -1.37
CA GLU A 156 8.99 4.60 -0.57
C GLU A 156 8.93 5.99 0.07
N SER A 157 8.20 6.93 -0.55
CA SER A 157 7.95 8.26 0.04
C SER A 157 7.09 8.20 1.31
N ILE A 158 6.21 7.19 1.46
CA ILE A 158 5.47 6.99 2.72
C ILE A 158 6.42 6.57 3.84
N HIS A 159 7.38 5.68 3.57
CA HIS A 159 8.41 5.30 4.54
C HIS A 159 9.27 6.50 4.94
N GLN A 160 9.61 7.36 3.98
CA GLN A 160 10.30 8.62 4.28
C GLN A 160 9.44 9.51 5.20
N TRP A 161 8.17 9.73 4.87
CA TRP A 161 7.26 10.54 5.68
C TRP A 161 7.13 10.00 7.11
N GLN A 162 7.00 8.67 7.28
CA GLN A 162 6.95 8.04 8.58
C GLN A 162 8.19 8.35 9.43
N HIS A 163 9.35 8.34 8.79
CA HIS A 163 10.62 8.64 9.45
C HIS A 163 10.77 10.14 9.76
N GLU A 164 10.55 11.02 8.79
CA GLU A 164 10.92 12.44 8.91
C GLU A 164 9.84 13.27 9.61
N VAL A 165 8.57 12.93 9.40
CA VAL A 165 7.43 13.75 9.83
C VAL A 165 6.67 13.07 10.95
N ALA A 166 6.27 11.81 10.75
CA ALA A 166 5.42 11.14 11.75
C ALA A 166 6.20 10.74 13.01
N GLY A 167 7.52 10.55 12.91
CA GLY A 167 8.36 10.04 14.00
C GLY A 167 7.98 8.64 14.46
N ARG A 168 7.25 7.88 13.62
CA ARG A 168 6.70 6.56 13.95
C ARG A 168 7.31 5.50 13.05
N THR A 169 8.04 4.55 13.64
CA THR A 169 8.51 3.36 12.91
C THR A 169 7.69 2.15 13.31
N ASP A 170 6.93 1.58 12.38
CA ASP A 170 6.14 0.37 12.60
C ASP A 170 7.02 -0.90 12.58
N ARG A 171 7.99 -1.00 13.51
CA ARG A 171 9.01 -2.07 13.52
C ARG A 171 8.40 -3.47 13.51
N GLY A 172 7.31 -3.68 14.26
CA GLY A 172 6.60 -4.97 14.33
C GLY A 172 5.90 -5.37 13.02
N TYR A 173 5.84 -4.48 12.03
CA TYR A 173 5.21 -4.66 10.73
C TYR A 173 6.19 -4.44 9.56
N HIS A 174 7.50 -4.44 9.82
CA HIS A 174 8.53 -4.19 8.81
C HIS A 174 8.37 -2.86 8.06
N GLY A 175 7.79 -1.84 8.71
CA GLY A 175 7.48 -0.54 8.10
C GLY A 175 6.04 -0.42 7.57
N HIS A 176 5.28 -1.51 7.48
CA HIS A 176 3.93 -1.52 6.89
C HIS A 176 2.82 -1.69 7.94
N GLY A 177 2.90 -0.92 9.02
CA GLY A 177 1.91 -0.95 10.11
C GLY A 177 0.78 0.07 9.93
N PRO A 178 0.03 0.38 11.01
CA PRO A 178 -1.10 1.31 10.96
C PRO A 178 -0.75 2.68 10.39
N ALA A 179 0.39 3.27 10.77
CA ALA A 179 0.74 4.61 10.27
C ALA A 179 1.01 4.61 8.76
N PHE A 180 1.61 3.54 8.23
CA PHE A 180 1.81 3.38 6.78
C PHE A 180 0.46 3.22 6.09
N ARG A 181 -0.36 2.29 6.58
CA ARG A 181 -1.70 2.01 6.04
C ARG A 181 -2.55 3.28 5.97
N ASP A 182 -2.58 4.05 7.05
CA ASP A 182 -3.44 5.24 7.14
C ASP A 182 -3.01 6.30 6.12
N ARG A 183 -1.70 6.54 5.99
CA ARG A 183 -1.16 7.44 4.95
C ARG A 183 -1.40 6.90 3.53
N ALA A 184 -1.24 5.59 3.31
CA ALA A 184 -1.52 4.96 2.03
C ALA A 184 -3.00 5.08 1.64
N ASN A 185 -3.92 4.93 2.59
CA ASN A 185 -5.36 5.08 2.37
C ASN A 185 -5.76 6.55 2.15
N GLU A 186 -5.13 7.50 2.85
CA GLU A 186 -5.33 8.94 2.62
C GLU A 186 -4.94 9.32 1.18
N ILE A 187 -3.74 8.91 0.74
CA ILE A 187 -3.26 9.15 -0.62
C ILE A 187 -4.10 8.36 -1.64
N GLY A 188 -4.45 7.12 -1.30
CA GLY A 188 -5.29 6.24 -2.11
C GLY A 188 -6.64 6.88 -2.39
N ALA A 189 -7.32 7.43 -1.38
CA ALA A 189 -8.58 8.14 -1.56
C ALA A 189 -8.44 9.34 -2.52
N ALA A 190 -7.35 10.12 -2.41
CA ALA A 190 -7.07 11.22 -3.34
C ALA A 190 -6.77 10.77 -4.77
N LEU A 191 -6.39 9.51 -4.96
CA LEU A 191 -6.14 8.85 -6.24
C LEU A 191 -7.33 8.02 -6.74
N GLY A 192 -8.43 7.94 -5.98
CA GLY A 192 -9.57 7.06 -6.29
C GLY A 192 -9.25 5.57 -6.14
N LEU A 193 -8.29 5.21 -5.27
CA LEU A 193 -7.88 3.83 -5.04
C LEU A 193 -8.63 3.20 -3.84
N PRO A 194 -8.93 1.90 -3.92
CA PRO A 194 -9.36 1.08 -2.81
C PRO A 194 -8.52 1.20 -1.53
N PRO A 195 -9.13 1.03 -0.33
CA PRO A 195 -8.40 0.96 0.91
C PRO A 195 -7.59 -0.33 1.02
N VAL A 196 -6.50 -0.25 1.77
CA VAL A 196 -5.65 -1.37 2.17
C VAL A 196 -5.67 -1.58 3.68
N ARG A 197 -5.35 -2.80 4.12
CA ARG A 197 -5.07 -3.14 5.53
C ARG A 197 -3.57 -3.07 5.82
N THR A 198 -3.21 -3.22 7.08
CA THR A 198 -1.81 -3.44 7.48
C THR A 198 -1.24 -4.72 6.87
N ALA A 199 0.09 -4.87 6.87
CA ALA A 199 0.75 -6.03 6.26
C ALA A 199 0.28 -7.38 6.82
N LYS A 200 -0.11 -7.44 8.09
CA LYS A 200 -0.62 -8.68 8.72
C LYS A 200 -2.13 -8.80 8.51
N ARG A 201 -2.57 -9.96 8.02
CA ARG A 201 -3.99 -10.30 7.86
C ARG A 201 -4.62 -10.60 9.22
N ARG A 202 -5.31 -9.63 9.82
CA ARG A 202 -5.95 -9.72 11.15
C ARG A 202 -7.15 -8.76 11.25
N GLY A 203 -8.07 -9.06 12.16
CA GLY A 203 -9.17 -8.16 12.51
C GLY A 203 -10.24 -8.02 11.44
N PRO A 204 -11.10 -7.00 11.53
CA PRO A 204 -12.22 -6.80 10.60
C PRO A 204 -11.78 -6.50 9.17
N ASP A 205 -10.57 -5.95 8.99
CA ASP A 205 -10.03 -5.56 7.68
C ASP A 205 -9.26 -6.71 6.99
N ALA A 206 -9.36 -7.95 7.49
CA ALA A 206 -8.53 -9.07 7.05
C ALA A 206 -8.67 -9.40 5.55
N ASP A 207 -9.79 -9.03 4.95
CA ASP A 207 -10.08 -9.31 3.53
C ASP A 207 -9.63 -8.19 2.59
N LEU A 208 -9.19 -7.04 3.13
CA LEU A 208 -8.59 -5.99 2.31
C LEU A 208 -7.20 -6.40 1.80
N PRO A 209 -6.73 -5.81 0.68
CA PRO A 209 -5.36 -5.99 0.21
C PRO A 209 -4.32 -5.46 1.21
N SER A 210 -3.14 -6.07 1.22
CA SER A 210 -2.03 -5.66 2.09
C SER A 210 -1.39 -4.35 1.64
N CYS A 211 -1.19 -3.40 2.57
CA CYS A 211 -0.47 -2.15 2.27
C CYS A 211 1.01 -2.37 1.92
N ALA A 212 1.57 -3.56 2.17
CA ALA A 212 2.95 -3.90 1.82
C ALA A 212 3.21 -3.93 0.31
N GLN A 213 2.16 -3.98 -0.51
CA GLN A 213 2.23 -3.94 -1.98
C GLN A 213 1.49 -2.73 -2.56
N TRP A 214 1.05 -1.79 -1.73
CA TRP A 214 0.38 -0.57 -2.20
C TRP A 214 1.37 0.31 -3.00
N PRO A 215 0.96 1.00 -4.08
CA PRO A 215 -0.39 1.02 -4.64
C PRO A 215 -0.66 -0.12 -5.61
N HIS A 216 0.34 -0.91 -6.00
CA HIS A 216 0.22 -1.94 -7.05
C HIS A 216 -0.91 -2.95 -6.81
N CYS A 217 -1.17 -3.33 -5.55
CA CYS A 217 -2.23 -4.28 -5.20
C CYS A 217 -3.67 -3.72 -5.28
N VAL A 218 -3.82 -2.41 -5.51
CA VAL A 218 -5.11 -1.72 -5.61
C VAL A 218 -5.24 -0.85 -6.86
N ARG A 219 -4.22 -0.83 -7.73
CA ARG A 219 -4.34 -0.20 -9.05
C ARG A 219 -5.30 -1.01 -9.92
N PRO A 220 -6.08 -0.35 -10.79
CA PRO A 220 -6.81 -1.03 -11.85
C PRO A 220 -5.88 -1.92 -12.71
N VAL A 221 -6.40 -3.03 -13.21
CA VAL A 221 -5.61 -4.02 -13.98
C VAL A 221 -4.97 -3.41 -15.23
N ASP A 222 -5.67 -2.48 -15.86
CA ASP A 222 -5.25 -1.76 -17.07
C ASP A 222 -4.25 -0.63 -16.79
N HIS A 223 -4.06 -0.24 -15.52
CA HIS A 223 -3.15 0.84 -15.14
C HIS A 223 -1.71 0.60 -15.62
N TYR A 224 -1.28 -0.67 -15.62
CA TYR A 224 0.02 -1.13 -16.13
C TYR A 224 -0.11 -1.90 -17.46
N ALA A 225 -1.15 -1.67 -18.24
CA ALA A 225 -1.37 -2.29 -19.55
C ALA A 225 -1.24 -3.85 -19.56
N GLY A 226 -1.59 -4.50 -18.43
CA GLY A 226 -1.42 -5.95 -18.27
C GLY A 226 0.02 -6.44 -18.10
N SER A 227 1.02 -5.56 -18.14
CA SER A 227 2.44 -5.93 -18.05
C SER A 227 2.89 -6.33 -16.64
N TYR A 228 2.17 -5.90 -15.60
CA TYR A 228 2.52 -6.20 -14.22
C TYR A 228 2.03 -7.58 -13.79
N VAL A 229 2.97 -8.44 -13.38
CA VAL A 229 2.70 -9.78 -12.86
C VAL A 229 3.27 -9.88 -11.43
N PRO A 230 2.42 -9.92 -10.38
CA PRO A 230 2.90 -9.95 -9.00
C PRO A 230 3.69 -11.22 -8.66
N ALA A 231 4.58 -11.10 -7.67
CA ALA A 231 5.49 -12.17 -7.24
C ALA A 231 4.77 -13.34 -6.55
N SER A 232 3.72 -13.05 -5.79
CA SER A 232 2.89 -14.07 -5.17
C SER A 232 1.90 -14.57 -6.21
N GLY A 233 1.70 -15.89 -6.27
CA GLY A 233 0.57 -16.49 -6.99
C GLY A 233 -0.79 -16.13 -6.39
N ASP A 234 -0.94 -14.95 -5.76
CA ASP A 234 -2.23 -14.35 -5.39
C ASP A 234 -2.94 -13.82 -6.66
N THR A 235 -2.81 -14.53 -7.79
CA THR A 235 -3.62 -14.35 -8.99
C THR A 235 -5.10 -14.45 -8.65
N ASP A 236 -5.45 -15.24 -7.63
CA ASP A 236 -6.84 -15.47 -7.22
C ASP A 236 -7.52 -14.20 -6.73
N LEU A 237 -6.82 -13.31 -5.99
CA LEU A 237 -7.41 -12.05 -5.52
C LEU A 237 -7.59 -11.06 -6.69
N ILE A 238 -6.63 -10.98 -7.59
CA ILE A 238 -6.72 -10.11 -8.78
C ILE A 238 -7.82 -10.62 -9.71
N ALA A 239 -7.89 -11.93 -9.95
CA ALA A 239 -8.95 -12.56 -10.72
C ALA A 239 -10.33 -12.29 -10.09
N GLN A 240 -10.45 -12.40 -8.77
CA GLN A 240 -11.70 -12.14 -8.06
C GLN A 240 -12.13 -10.66 -8.10
N ILE A 241 -11.18 -9.72 -8.05
CA ILE A 241 -11.45 -8.28 -8.25
C ILE A 241 -11.88 -8.01 -9.69
N ILE A 242 -11.18 -8.56 -10.68
CA ILE A 242 -11.53 -8.42 -12.11
C ILE A 242 -12.92 -8.99 -12.36
N GLU A 243 -13.21 -10.19 -11.87
CA GLU A 243 -14.50 -10.85 -11.98
C GLU A 243 -15.60 -9.99 -11.36
N THR A 244 -15.40 -9.49 -10.13
CA THR A 244 -16.40 -8.68 -9.44
C THR A 244 -16.66 -7.35 -10.15
N THR A 245 -15.61 -6.69 -10.66
CA THR A 245 -15.73 -5.38 -11.34
C THR A 245 -16.37 -5.54 -12.72
N THR A 246 -15.99 -6.59 -13.46
CA THR A 246 -16.56 -6.93 -14.77
C THR A 246 -18.03 -7.32 -14.62
N HIS A 247 -18.36 -8.10 -13.60
CA HIS A 247 -19.75 -8.47 -13.28
C HIS A 247 -20.57 -7.21 -12.96
N ALA A 248 -20.08 -6.31 -12.12
CA ALA A 248 -20.78 -5.07 -11.78
C ALA A 248 -21.02 -4.16 -13.01
N ALA A 249 -20.03 -4.04 -13.90
CA ALA A 249 -20.15 -3.26 -15.13
C ALA A 249 -21.16 -3.88 -16.11
N ALA A 250 -21.13 -5.21 -16.31
CA ALA A 250 -22.09 -5.92 -17.15
C ALA A 250 -23.53 -5.80 -16.62
N LEU A 251 -23.70 -5.87 -15.30
CA LEU A 251 -24.99 -5.70 -14.65
C LEU A 251 -25.52 -4.26 -14.83
N TRP A 252 -24.65 -3.25 -14.76
CA TRP A 252 -25.00 -1.86 -15.04
C TRP A 252 -25.42 -1.63 -16.50
N GLU A 253 -24.71 -2.24 -17.46
CA GLU A 253 -25.04 -2.15 -18.88
C GLU A 253 -26.37 -2.85 -19.22
N GLN A 254 -26.66 -3.99 -18.61
CA GLN A 254 -27.92 -4.72 -18.79
C GLN A 254 -29.15 -3.98 -18.24
N LEU A 255 -29.00 -3.29 -17.11
CA LEU A 255 -30.11 -2.58 -16.48
C LEU A 255 -30.40 -1.24 -17.13
N GLY A 256 -29.42 -0.64 -17.80
CA GLY A 256 -29.55 0.71 -18.36
C GLY A 256 -29.83 1.78 -17.28
N PRO A 257 -29.87 3.06 -17.67
CA PRO A 257 -30.11 4.16 -16.74
C PRO A 257 -31.58 4.35 -16.31
N HIS A 258 -32.50 3.49 -16.76
CA HIS A 258 -33.94 3.64 -16.56
C HIS A 258 -34.50 2.34 -15.99
N ASP A 259 -35.12 2.41 -14.80
CA ASP A 259 -35.77 1.33 -14.03
C ASP A 259 -34.94 0.61 -12.94
N LEU A 260 -34.52 1.37 -11.93
CA LEU A 260 -34.26 0.80 -10.61
C LEU A 260 -35.55 0.50 -9.82
N ASP A 261 -36.69 1.05 -10.25
CA ASP A 261 -37.97 0.93 -9.54
C ASP A 261 -38.73 -0.39 -9.85
N ASP A 262 -38.37 -1.08 -10.95
CA ASP A 262 -38.98 -2.36 -11.38
C ASP A 262 -38.09 -3.59 -11.14
N LEU A 263 -36.98 -3.43 -10.43
CA LEU A 263 -36.12 -4.57 -10.05
C LEU A 263 -36.86 -5.50 -9.08
N ASP A 264 -36.92 -6.79 -9.40
CA ASP A 264 -37.38 -7.76 -8.42
C ASP A 264 -36.42 -7.81 -7.21
N VAL A 265 -36.98 -8.18 -6.06
CA VAL A 265 -36.28 -8.12 -4.76
C VAL A 265 -34.98 -8.95 -4.76
N ASN A 266 -34.91 -10.05 -5.52
CA ASN A 266 -33.72 -10.88 -5.57
C ASN A 266 -32.61 -10.19 -6.37
N THR A 267 -32.93 -9.63 -7.54
CA THR A 267 -31.97 -8.86 -8.34
C THR A 267 -31.50 -7.62 -7.59
N ALA A 268 -32.40 -6.90 -6.91
CA ALA A 268 -32.02 -5.78 -6.06
C ALA A 268 -31.08 -6.18 -4.90
N CYS A 269 -31.29 -7.38 -4.32
CA CYS A 269 -30.41 -7.92 -3.27
C CYS A 269 -29.06 -8.37 -3.82
N GLU A 270 -29.00 -8.98 -5.00
CA GLU A 270 -27.75 -9.37 -5.66
C GLU A 270 -26.93 -8.14 -6.05
N ILE A 271 -27.56 -7.12 -6.64
CA ILE A 271 -26.92 -5.83 -6.94
C ILE A 271 -26.45 -5.18 -5.65
N SER A 272 -27.29 -5.12 -4.62
CA SER A 272 -26.90 -4.57 -3.32
C SER A 272 -25.74 -5.34 -2.70
N ALA A 273 -25.66 -6.66 -2.87
CA ALA A 273 -24.57 -7.48 -2.37
C ALA A 273 -23.29 -7.31 -3.18
N VAL A 274 -23.37 -7.20 -4.52
CA VAL A 274 -22.24 -6.89 -5.40
C VAL A 274 -21.73 -5.49 -5.13
N LEU A 275 -22.61 -4.49 -5.04
CA LEU A 275 -22.29 -3.12 -4.70
C LEU A 275 -21.77 -3.01 -3.27
N ALA A 276 -22.29 -3.76 -2.30
CA ALA A 276 -21.75 -3.79 -0.94
C ALA A 276 -20.36 -4.42 -0.88
N ARG A 277 -20.13 -5.53 -1.60
CA ARG A 277 -18.79 -6.13 -1.74
C ARG A 277 -17.83 -5.18 -2.45
N HIS A 278 -18.27 -4.53 -3.51
CA HIS A 278 -17.51 -3.51 -4.23
C HIS A 278 -17.26 -2.28 -3.35
N ALA A 279 -18.23 -1.83 -2.58
CA ALA A 279 -18.13 -0.70 -1.66
C ALA A 279 -17.17 -0.99 -0.51
N VAL A 280 -17.21 -2.20 0.06
CA VAL A 280 -16.22 -2.67 1.04
C VAL A 280 -14.83 -2.78 0.40
N ALA A 281 -14.75 -3.32 -0.82
CA ALA A 281 -13.49 -3.44 -1.56
C ALA A 281 -12.92 -2.09 -1.99
N THR A 282 -13.74 -1.08 -2.29
CA THR A 282 -13.33 0.26 -2.76
C THR A 282 -13.37 1.34 -1.67
N GLY A 283 -13.74 0.99 -0.44
CA GLY A 283 -13.80 1.92 0.70
C GLY A 283 -14.92 2.96 0.62
N GLY A 284 -15.93 2.74 -0.23
CA GLY A 284 -17.05 3.66 -0.42
C GLY A 284 -18.23 3.36 0.49
N PHE A 285 -18.91 4.40 0.99
CA PHE A 285 -20.25 4.39 1.59
C PHE A 285 -20.47 3.70 2.95
N THR A 286 -19.91 4.27 4.03
CA THR A 286 -20.52 4.12 5.39
C THR A 286 -20.80 5.43 6.14
N HIS A 287 -20.62 6.61 5.52
CA HIS A 287 -20.82 7.89 6.22
C HIS A 287 -22.12 8.68 5.93
N VAL A 288 -23.06 8.19 5.10
CA VAL A 288 -24.24 9.00 4.68
C VAL A 288 -25.61 8.50 5.17
N LEU A 289 -25.74 7.35 5.85
CA LEU A 289 -27.06 6.85 6.33
C LEU A 289 -27.15 6.65 7.85
N LYS A 290 -26.74 7.66 8.63
CA LYS A 290 -27.13 7.80 10.05
C LYS A 290 -27.68 9.18 10.37
N ARG A 291 -28.54 9.73 9.51
CA ARG A 291 -29.53 10.75 9.91
C ARG A 291 -30.79 10.56 9.07
N GLN A 292 -31.74 9.77 9.60
CA GLN A 292 -33.16 10.08 9.66
C GLN A 292 -33.95 8.82 10.08
N ARG A 293 -34.41 8.81 11.33
CA ARG A 293 -35.77 8.41 11.79
C ARG A 293 -35.74 8.24 13.30
N ASN A 294 -36.25 9.26 14.00
CA ASN A 294 -36.92 9.06 15.28
C ASN A 294 -37.99 10.15 15.46
N PRO A 295 -39.19 9.99 14.88
CA PRO A 295 -40.30 10.86 15.20
C PRO A 295 -40.94 10.36 16.51
N GLY A 296 -41.00 11.23 17.53
CA GLY A 296 -41.89 11.03 18.66
C GLY A 296 -41.21 10.69 19.98
N LYS A 297 -40.56 11.67 20.61
CA LYS A 297 -40.59 11.84 22.08
C LYS A 297 -40.63 13.32 22.41
N THR A 298 -41.85 13.87 22.47
CA THR A 298 -42.15 15.12 23.16
C THR A 298 -41.90 14.95 24.66
N ARG A 299 -40.93 15.69 25.21
CA ARG A 299 -40.82 15.95 26.65
C ARG A 299 -41.39 17.33 26.97
N PRO A 300 -42.05 17.51 28.13
CA PRO A 300 -42.66 18.77 28.49
C PRO A 300 -41.61 19.81 28.89
N ARG A 301 -41.88 21.07 28.57
CA ARG A 301 -41.13 22.25 29.02
C ARG A 301 -41.32 22.44 30.52
N SER A 302 -40.23 22.45 31.28
CA SER A 302 -40.18 23.09 32.60
C SER A 302 -39.48 24.44 32.46
N SER A 303 -40.26 25.49 32.63
CA SER A 303 -39.83 26.86 32.91
C SER A 303 -39.01 26.92 34.20
N GLY A 304 -37.92 27.69 34.21
CA GLY A 304 -37.23 28.04 35.45
C GLY A 304 -35.82 28.56 35.27
N ASP A 305 -35.68 29.79 34.77
CA ASP A 305 -34.58 30.69 35.16
C ASP A 305 -35.07 31.47 36.40
N PRO A 306 -34.20 31.83 37.38
CA PRO A 306 -33.37 33.01 37.16
C PRO A 306 -31.98 33.04 37.81
N LEU A 307 -31.11 33.82 37.14
CA LEU A 307 -30.14 34.79 37.68
C LEU A 307 -29.34 34.43 38.93
N ASN A 308 -28.01 34.38 38.79
CA ASN A 308 -27.15 34.95 39.83
C ASN A 308 -25.90 35.63 39.24
N THR A 309 -25.99 36.95 39.14
CA THR A 309 -24.86 37.88 39.03
C THR A 309 -24.35 38.22 40.42
N THR A 310 -23.09 37.91 40.73
CA THR A 310 -22.30 38.71 41.66
C THR A 310 -20.83 38.73 41.26
N SER A 311 -20.45 39.87 40.73
CA SER A 311 -19.11 40.47 40.79
C SER A 311 -18.65 40.67 42.24
N ARG A 312 -17.39 40.36 42.56
CA ARG A 312 -16.66 41.11 43.59
C ARG A 312 -15.15 41.16 43.32
N THR A 313 -14.66 42.37 43.43
CA THR A 313 -13.31 42.91 43.24
C THR A 313 -12.37 42.66 44.43
N SER A 314 -11.08 42.61 44.13
CA SER A 314 -9.91 43.16 44.87
C SER A 314 -9.71 42.83 46.36
N ARG A 315 -8.61 42.13 46.67
CA ARG A 315 -7.38 42.69 47.26
C ARG A 315 -6.21 41.73 47.02
#